data_AF-F0QRH3-F1
#
_entry.id   AF-F0QRH3-F1
#
_cell.length_a   1.000
_cell.length_b   1.000
_cell.length_c   1.000
_cell.angle_alpha   90.00
_cell.angle_beta   90.00
_cell.angle_gamma   90.00
#
_symmetry.space_group_name_H-M   'P 1'
#
loop_
_entity.id
_entity.type
_entity.pdbx_description
1 polymer ?
#
loop_
_entity_poly.entity_id
_entity_poly.type
_entity_poly.pdbx_seq_one_letter_code
_entity_poly.pdbx_strand_id
1 'polypeptide(L)'
;MIFSKYLLTTVVALTGGVNSVIFLGGGTQYLKEKSVQVNLEFGFAEKSNQIKEQEERLKTEKQKSETDFEVLKKKNEETKEKRQQSLESEKNLKEKNEEVGEKLKQQNEELQTKKKELEEKLKQSIQKINGDVKEKARKIGQQFKKIYDSNVQKLKTALQKLQESNKELIERLEKDINDLPNKIFENLGDSSESQEQIQK
;
A
#
# COMPACT_ATOMS: atom_id res chain seq x y z
N MET A 1 47.72 47.13 42.83
CA MET A 1 48.48 48.26 43.44
C MET A 1 48.21 49.58 42.69
N ILE A 2 46.97 50.08 42.72
CA ILE A 2 46.59 51.30 41.98
C ILE A 2 46.23 52.45 42.93
N PHE A 3 45.97 52.16 44.22
CA PHE A 3 45.52 53.16 45.19
C PHE A 3 46.62 54.07 45.78
N SER A 4 47.88 53.62 45.88
CA SER A 4 48.93 54.46 46.51
C SER A 4 49.43 55.60 45.63
N LYS A 5 49.38 55.43 44.29
CA LYS A 5 49.87 56.44 43.35
C LYS A 5 48.98 57.70 43.36
N TYR A 6 47.66 57.53 43.41
CA TYR A 6 46.73 58.67 43.45
C TYR A 6 46.75 59.38 44.80
N LEU A 7 46.85 58.67 45.92
CA LEU A 7 46.91 59.28 47.25
C LEU A 7 48.14 60.18 47.41
N LEU A 8 49.31 59.72 46.94
CA LEU A 8 50.56 60.47 47.02
C LEU A 8 50.55 61.69 46.09
N THR A 9 49.90 61.58 44.92
CA THR A 9 49.71 62.70 43.99
C THR A 9 48.77 63.75 44.56
N THR A 10 47.69 63.35 45.25
CA THR A 10 46.76 64.28 45.92
C THR A 10 47.41 64.98 47.10
N VAL A 11 48.25 64.30 47.90
CA VAL A 11 48.98 64.95 49.01
C VAL A 11 50.01 65.95 48.51
N VAL A 12 50.74 65.65 47.43
CA VAL A 12 51.70 66.59 46.82
C VAL A 12 50.98 67.79 46.16
N ALA A 13 49.81 67.57 45.54
CA ALA A 13 49.00 68.66 44.99
C ALA A 13 48.40 69.56 46.08
N LEU A 14 48.03 69.01 47.24
CA LEU A 14 47.46 69.78 48.36
C LEU A 14 48.53 70.53 49.17
N THR A 15 49.74 69.98 49.28
CA THR A 15 50.83 70.56 50.09
C THR A 15 51.76 71.48 49.28
N GLY A 16 51.91 71.26 47.97
CA GLY A 16 52.76 72.07 47.11
C GLY A 16 52.12 73.39 46.63
N GLY A 17 50.79 73.54 46.76
CA GLY A 17 50.07 74.69 46.20
C GLY A 17 49.94 75.92 47.10
N VAL A 18 49.96 75.75 48.43
CA VAL A 18 49.54 76.80 49.37
C VAL A 18 50.67 77.79 49.74
N ASN A 19 51.93 77.36 49.66
CA ASN A 19 53.07 78.15 50.16
C ASN A 19 53.74 79.10 49.15
N SER A 20 53.30 79.14 47.88
CA SER A 20 53.90 80.02 46.87
C SER A 20 53.13 81.33 46.63
N VAL A 21 51.95 81.50 47.24
CA VAL A 21 51.08 82.67 47.00
C VAL A 21 51.39 83.81 47.97
N ILE A 22 51.97 83.53 49.14
CA ILE A 22 52.15 84.54 50.21
C ILE A 22 53.50 85.29 50.15
N PHE A 23 54.49 84.82 49.36
CA PHE A 23 55.87 85.37 49.41
C PHE A 23 56.45 85.93 48.10
N LEU A 24 55.64 86.25 47.08
CA LEU A 24 56.12 86.93 45.87
C LEU A 24 55.20 88.09 45.49
N GLY A 25 55.70 89.30 45.68
CA GLY A 25 54.96 90.56 45.63
C GLY A 25 54.21 90.85 44.32
N GLY A 26 52.98 91.34 44.48
CA GLY A 26 52.50 92.60 43.92
C GLY A 26 52.29 92.78 42.42
N GLY A 27 52.79 91.92 41.52
CA GLY A 27 52.72 92.18 40.07
C GLY A 27 52.33 91.01 39.16
N THR A 28 52.43 89.76 39.63
CA THR A 28 52.28 88.56 38.78
C THR A 28 51.02 87.73 39.07
N GLN A 29 50.27 88.06 40.13
CA GLN A 29 49.06 87.32 40.53
C GLN A 29 47.94 87.44 39.49
N TYR A 30 47.77 88.62 38.86
CA TYR A 30 46.72 88.86 37.85
C TYR A 30 46.88 88.02 36.56
N LEU A 31 48.12 87.74 36.13
CA LEU A 31 48.40 86.92 34.94
C LEU A 31 48.30 85.41 35.20
N LYS A 32 48.67 84.99 36.41
CA LYS A 32 48.57 83.59 36.84
C LYS A 32 47.11 83.19 37.11
N GLU A 33 46.29 84.10 37.63
CA GLU A 33 44.87 83.88 37.84
C GLU A 33 44.09 83.85 36.52
N LYS A 34 44.42 84.74 35.58
CA LYS A 34 43.82 84.75 34.23
C LYS A 34 44.19 83.52 33.40
N SER A 35 45.43 83.03 33.49
CA SER A 35 45.83 81.80 32.79
C SER A 35 45.23 80.53 33.43
N VAL A 36 45.06 80.50 34.76
CA VAL A 36 44.35 79.41 35.44
C VAL A 36 42.86 79.43 35.09
N GLN A 37 42.22 80.59 35.03
CA GLN A 37 40.83 80.74 34.55
C GLN A 37 40.67 80.27 33.10
N VAL A 38 41.54 80.70 32.18
CA VAL A 38 41.47 80.29 30.77
C VAL A 38 41.69 78.78 30.61
N ASN A 39 42.62 78.17 31.36
CA ASN A 39 42.83 76.72 31.34
C ASN A 39 41.68 75.94 31.97
N LEU A 40 41.04 76.49 33.02
CA LEU A 40 39.83 75.92 33.61
C LEU A 40 38.65 76.01 32.64
N GLU A 41 38.41 77.16 32.03
CA GLU A 41 37.36 77.34 31.02
C GLU A 41 37.56 76.43 29.81
N PHE A 42 38.80 76.30 29.32
CA PHE A 42 39.12 75.36 28.25
C PHE A 42 38.90 73.90 28.67
N GLY A 43 39.34 73.50 29.88
CA GLY A 43 39.11 72.16 30.41
C GLY A 43 37.64 71.85 30.70
N PHE A 44 36.84 72.84 31.09
CA PHE A 44 35.38 72.71 31.24
C PHE A 44 34.69 72.59 29.87
N ALA A 45 35.13 73.36 28.87
CA ALA A 45 34.62 73.26 27.51
C ALA A 45 34.94 71.88 26.89
N GLU A 46 36.17 71.38 27.07
CA GLU A 46 36.58 70.06 26.60
C GLU A 46 35.80 68.94 27.28
N LYS A 47 35.67 68.97 28.61
CA LYS A 47 34.84 68.00 29.35
C LYS A 47 33.36 68.10 28.98
N SER A 48 32.84 69.31 28.75
CA SER A 48 31.45 69.48 28.31
C SER A 48 31.22 68.88 26.92
N ASN A 49 32.19 69.00 26.02
CA ASN A 49 32.11 68.38 24.69
C ASN A 49 32.17 66.85 24.78
N GLN A 50 33.05 66.30 25.62
CA GLN A 50 33.11 64.85 25.88
C GLN A 50 31.81 64.33 26.50
N ILE A 51 31.21 65.07 27.43
CA ILE A 51 29.91 64.70 28.02
C ILE A 51 28.82 64.66 26.95
N LYS A 52 28.75 65.66 26.07
CA LYS A 52 27.79 65.68 24.94
C LYS A 52 28.01 64.51 23.98
N GLU A 53 29.26 64.20 23.65
CA GLU A 53 29.59 63.07 22.78
C GLU A 53 29.17 61.72 23.41
N GLN A 54 29.42 61.53 24.71
CA GLN A 54 28.97 60.33 25.42
C GLN A 54 27.44 60.27 25.55
N GLU A 55 26.77 61.42 25.73
CA GLU A 55 25.30 61.47 25.79
C GLU A 55 24.68 61.04 24.45
N GLU A 56 25.22 61.51 23.32
CA GLU A 56 24.77 61.11 21.98
C GLU A 56 25.08 59.63 21.68
N ARG A 57 26.26 59.13 22.10
CA ARG A 57 26.57 57.70 22.03
C ARG A 57 25.57 56.87 22.83
N LEU A 58 25.26 57.27 24.06
CA LEU A 58 24.30 56.56 24.92
C LEU A 58 22.89 56.58 24.31
N LYS A 59 22.47 57.68 23.69
CA LYS A 59 21.18 57.75 22.97
C LYS A 59 21.14 56.76 21.80
N THR A 60 22.19 56.74 20.97
CA THR A 60 22.24 55.84 19.81
C THR A 60 22.34 54.37 20.21
N GLU A 61 23.10 54.05 21.26
CA GLU A 61 23.21 52.69 21.80
C GLU A 61 21.89 52.22 22.42
N LYS A 62 21.20 53.11 23.14
CA LYS A 62 19.85 52.83 23.67
C LYS A 62 18.85 52.54 22.55
N GLN A 63 18.80 53.38 21.53
CA GLN A 63 17.91 53.18 20.38
C GLN A 63 18.21 51.87 19.65
N LYS A 64 19.49 51.55 19.41
CA LYS A 64 19.89 50.27 18.79
C LYS A 64 19.48 49.08 19.66
N SER A 65 19.71 49.15 20.97
CA SER A 65 19.33 48.09 21.89
C SER A 65 17.81 47.88 21.93
N GLU A 66 17.02 48.95 21.89
CA GLU A 66 15.56 48.86 21.83
C GLU A 66 15.11 48.18 20.52
N THR A 67 15.69 48.56 19.38
CA THR A 67 15.38 47.93 18.09
C THR A 67 15.80 46.46 18.03
N ASP A 68 16.98 46.12 18.56
CA ASP A 68 17.47 44.74 18.60
C ASP A 68 16.59 43.88 19.51
N PHE A 69 16.14 44.43 20.64
CA PHE A 69 15.24 43.73 21.56
C PHE A 69 13.88 43.47 20.92
N GLU A 70 13.31 44.45 20.21
CA GLU A 70 12.07 44.29 19.42
C GLU A 70 12.22 43.18 18.37
N VAL A 71 13.32 43.17 17.61
CA VAL A 71 13.60 42.13 16.61
C VAL A 71 13.74 40.75 17.25
N LEU A 72 14.44 40.64 18.37
CA LEU A 72 14.61 39.38 19.11
C LEU A 72 13.28 38.88 19.67
N LYS A 73 12.44 39.78 20.19
CA LYS A 73 11.11 39.44 20.69
C LYS A 73 10.25 38.87 19.56
N LYS A 74 10.20 39.54 18.41
CA LYS A 74 9.46 39.08 17.23
C LYS A 74 9.97 37.71 16.74
N LYS A 75 11.29 37.54 16.61
CA LYS A 75 11.88 36.23 16.22
C LYS A 75 11.56 35.11 17.21
N ASN A 76 11.52 35.43 18.50
CA ASN A 76 11.19 34.44 19.54
C ASN A 76 9.71 34.02 19.45
N GLU A 77 8.79 34.97 19.20
CA GLU A 77 7.37 34.69 18.95
C GLU A 77 7.20 33.82 17.69
N GLU A 78 7.79 34.20 16.56
CA GLU A 78 7.76 33.40 15.32
C GLU A 78 8.33 31.99 15.52
N THR A 79 9.39 31.85 16.32
CA THR A 79 9.99 30.54 16.62
C THR A 79 9.07 29.68 17.48
N LYS A 80 8.36 30.29 18.44
CA LYS A 80 7.37 29.58 19.25
C LYS A 80 6.19 29.10 18.42
N GLU A 81 5.66 29.95 17.54
CA GLU A 81 4.56 29.59 16.63
C GLU A 81 4.97 28.45 15.69
N LYS A 82 6.13 28.55 15.03
CA LYS A 82 6.64 27.48 14.16
C LYS A 82 6.85 26.17 14.92
N ARG A 83 7.32 26.23 16.17
CA ARG A 83 7.45 25.04 17.02
C ARG A 83 6.10 24.42 17.32
N GLN A 84 5.09 25.22 17.65
CA GLN A 84 3.72 24.72 17.89
C GLN A 84 3.14 24.07 16.63
N GLN A 85 3.24 24.72 15.49
CA GLN A 85 2.79 24.15 14.20
C GLN A 85 3.53 22.85 13.86
N SER A 86 4.84 22.80 14.10
CA SER A 86 5.64 21.59 13.90
C SER A 86 5.16 20.44 14.79
N LEU A 87 4.91 20.69 16.07
CA LEU A 87 4.42 19.68 17.02
C LEU A 87 3.02 19.18 16.65
N GLU A 88 2.13 20.08 16.23
CA GLU A 88 0.79 19.72 15.77
C GLU A 88 0.84 18.90 14.48
N SER A 89 1.70 19.28 13.53
CA SER A 89 1.93 18.51 12.31
C SER A 89 2.51 17.13 12.60
N GLU A 90 3.45 17.01 13.55
CA GLU A 90 4.04 15.74 13.96
C GLU A 90 2.99 14.83 14.59
N LYS A 91 2.12 15.39 15.46
CA LYS A 91 1.01 14.66 16.07
C LYS A 91 0.03 14.16 15.00
N ASN A 92 -0.40 15.04 14.10
CA ASN A 92 -1.31 14.68 13.00
C ASN A 92 -0.70 13.62 12.07
N LEU A 93 0.60 13.69 11.80
CA LEU A 93 1.31 12.68 11.00
C LEU A 93 1.39 11.33 11.72
N LYS A 94 1.65 11.31 13.03
CA LYS A 94 1.64 10.08 13.83
C LYS A 94 0.27 9.43 13.83
N GLU A 95 -0.78 10.20 14.11
CA GLU A 95 -2.16 9.70 14.10
C GLU A 95 -2.55 9.12 12.74
N LYS A 96 -2.28 9.84 11.64
CA LYS A 96 -2.54 9.33 10.29
C LYS A 96 -1.73 8.09 9.95
N ASN A 97 -0.48 8.02 10.40
CA ASN A 97 0.37 6.85 10.14
C ASN A 97 -0.11 5.62 10.92
N GLU A 98 -0.58 5.81 12.16
CA GLU A 98 -1.22 4.76 12.96
C GLU A 98 -2.51 4.28 12.29
N GLU A 99 -3.40 5.21 11.89
CA GLU A 99 -4.64 4.89 11.17
C GLU A 99 -4.38 4.10 9.88
N VAL A 100 -3.41 4.54 9.07
CA VAL A 100 -3.00 3.82 7.85
C VAL A 100 -2.45 2.44 8.19
N GLY A 101 -1.64 2.32 9.24
CA GLY A 101 -1.09 1.05 9.70
C GLY A 101 -2.18 0.06 10.13
N GLU A 102 -3.18 0.52 10.87
CA GLU A 102 -4.34 -0.29 11.27
C GLU A 102 -5.19 -0.70 10.07
N LYS A 103 -5.49 0.24 9.17
CA LYS A 103 -6.26 -0.03 7.95
C LYS A 103 -5.57 -1.05 7.05
N LEU A 104 -4.25 -0.97 6.90
CA LEU A 104 -3.47 -1.94 6.14
C LEU A 104 -3.52 -3.34 6.78
N LYS A 105 -3.45 -3.44 8.11
CA LYS A 105 -3.61 -4.72 8.81
C LYS A 105 -4.98 -5.32 8.57
N GLN A 106 -6.05 -4.53 8.75
CA GLN A 106 -7.43 -4.97 8.51
C GLN A 106 -7.64 -5.43 7.07
N GLN A 107 -7.19 -4.65 6.08
CA GLN A 107 -7.29 -5.03 4.66
C GLN A 107 -6.51 -6.30 4.34
N ASN A 108 -5.34 -6.48 4.95
CA ASN A 108 -4.55 -7.69 4.75
C ASN A 108 -5.24 -8.93 5.35
N GLU A 109 -5.81 -8.81 6.55
CA GLU A 109 -6.60 -9.89 7.17
C GLU A 109 -7.84 -10.25 6.34
N GLU A 110 -8.55 -9.25 5.83
CA GLU A 110 -9.71 -9.45 4.95
C GLU A 110 -9.31 -10.13 3.63
N LEU A 111 -8.18 -9.71 3.03
CA LEU A 111 -7.63 -10.34 1.83
C LEU A 111 -7.25 -11.81 2.07
N GLN A 112 -6.58 -12.10 3.17
CA GLN A 112 -6.21 -13.49 3.52
C GLN A 112 -7.45 -14.36 3.73
N THR A 113 -8.48 -13.81 4.38
CA THR A 113 -9.75 -14.51 4.60
C THR A 113 -10.46 -14.78 3.27
N LYS A 114 -10.62 -13.77 2.41
CA LYS A 114 -11.22 -13.93 1.08
C LYS A 114 -10.43 -14.91 0.21
N LYS A 115 -9.11 -14.89 0.29
CA LYS A 115 -8.25 -15.84 -0.42
C LYS A 115 -8.55 -17.28 0.00
N LYS A 116 -8.60 -17.55 1.30
CA LYS A 116 -8.93 -18.89 1.83
C LYS A 116 -10.32 -19.34 1.40
N GLU A 117 -11.32 -18.47 1.51
CA GLU A 117 -12.69 -18.79 1.07
C GLU A 117 -12.76 -19.13 -0.42
N LEU A 118 -12.04 -18.37 -1.26
CA LEU A 118 -11.99 -18.63 -2.70
C LEU A 118 -11.26 -19.93 -3.02
N GLU A 119 -10.15 -20.23 -2.34
CA GLU A 119 -9.44 -21.50 -2.49
C GLU A 119 -10.32 -22.70 -2.11
N GLU A 120 -11.09 -22.59 -1.02
CA GLU A 120 -12.03 -23.63 -0.60
C GLU A 120 -13.18 -23.80 -1.59
N LYS A 121 -13.81 -22.69 -2.04
CA LYS A 121 -14.88 -22.72 -3.06
C LYS A 121 -14.40 -23.32 -4.38
N LEU A 122 -13.17 -22.99 -4.79
CA LEU A 122 -12.57 -23.54 -6.00
C LEU A 122 -12.33 -25.04 -5.86
N LYS A 123 -11.76 -25.48 -4.72
CA LYS A 123 -11.53 -26.90 -4.44
C LYS A 123 -12.84 -27.71 -4.44
N GLN A 124 -13.88 -27.19 -3.81
CA GLN A 124 -15.22 -27.80 -3.80
C GLN A 124 -15.81 -27.87 -5.22
N SER A 125 -15.67 -26.79 -6.01
CA SER A 125 -16.15 -26.74 -7.39
C SER A 125 -15.45 -27.77 -8.28
N ILE A 126 -14.12 -27.89 -8.16
CA ILE A 126 -13.33 -28.89 -8.89
C ILE A 126 -13.76 -30.31 -8.50
N GLN A 127 -13.96 -30.58 -7.20
CA GLN A 127 -14.42 -31.88 -6.73
C GLN A 127 -15.81 -32.23 -7.29
N LYS A 128 -16.74 -31.26 -7.31
CA LYS A 128 -18.08 -31.44 -7.86
C LYS A 128 -18.04 -31.73 -9.36
N ILE A 129 -17.28 -30.95 -10.13
CA ILE A 129 -17.12 -31.16 -11.57
C ILE A 129 -16.53 -32.55 -11.86
N ASN A 130 -15.47 -32.94 -11.14
CA ASN A 130 -14.87 -34.26 -11.31
C ASN A 130 -15.84 -35.40 -10.95
N GLY A 131 -16.65 -35.21 -9.91
CA GLY A 131 -17.72 -36.14 -9.55
C GLY A 131 -18.75 -36.30 -10.67
N ASP A 132 -19.28 -35.18 -11.17
CA ASP A 132 -20.28 -35.16 -12.24
C ASP A 132 -19.76 -35.78 -13.53
N VAL A 133 -18.51 -35.48 -13.92
CA VAL A 133 -17.86 -36.05 -15.10
C VAL A 133 -17.70 -37.56 -14.94
N LYS A 134 -17.23 -38.04 -13.78
CA LYS A 134 -17.05 -39.46 -13.52
C LYS A 134 -18.38 -40.22 -13.53
N GLU A 135 -19.43 -39.62 -12.98
CA GLU A 135 -20.77 -40.21 -12.99
C GLU A 135 -21.36 -40.28 -14.40
N LYS A 136 -21.26 -39.20 -15.18
CA LYS A 136 -21.69 -39.17 -16.59
C LYS A 136 -20.94 -40.21 -17.41
N ALA A 137 -19.61 -40.28 -17.28
CA ALA A 137 -18.80 -41.28 -17.97
C ALA A 137 -19.22 -42.71 -17.61
N ARG A 138 -19.51 -42.96 -16.32
CA ARG A 138 -19.99 -44.27 -15.86
C ARG A 138 -21.37 -44.61 -16.44
N LYS A 139 -22.31 -43.65 -16.47
CA LYS A 139 -23.64 -43.83 -17.07
C LYS A 139 -23.55 -44.14 -18.56
N ILE A 140 -22.74 -43.39 -19.30
CA ILE A 140 -22.51 -43.62 -20.73
C ILE A 140 -21.90 -45.01 -20.96
N GLY A 141 -20.86 -45.37 -20.19
CA GLY A 141 -20.23 -46.69 -20.29
C GLY A 141 -21.20 -47.84 -20.01
N GLN A 142 -22.08 -47.69 -19.02
CA GLN A 142 -23.12 -48.68 -18.73
C GLN A 142 -24.18 -48.77 -19.84
N GLN A 143 -24.62 -47.65 -20.41
CA GLN A 143 -25.56 -47.64 -21.53
C GLN A 143 -24.94 -48.30 -22.76
N PHE A 144 -23.70 -47.96 -23.09
CA PHE A 144 -22.97 -48.56 -24.21
C PHE A 144 -22.82 -50.07 -24.02
N LYS A 145 -22.44 -50.53 -22.82
CA LYS A 145 -22.34 -51.95 -22.50
C LYS A 145 -23.67 -52.68 -22.70
N LYS A 146 -24.79 -52.10 -22.24
CA LYS A 146 -26.13 -52.68 -22.44
C LYS A 146 -26.49 -52.80 -23.92
N ILE A 147 -26.20 -51.77 -24.72
CA ILE A 147 -26.46 -51.78 -26.17
C ILE A 147 -25.60 -52.86 -26.84
N TYR A 148 -24.31 -52.91 -26.51
CA TYR A 148 -23.39 -53.91 -27.02
C TYR A 148 -23.85 -55.34 -26.70
N ASP A 149 -24.13 -55.62 -25.43
CA ASP A 149 -24.58 -56.94 -24.98
C ASP A 149 -25.92 -57.34 -25.65
N SER A 150 -26.85 -56.39 -25.81
CA SER A 150 -28.12 -56.62 -26.52
C SER A 150 -27.90 -56.96 -27.99
N ASN A 151 -27.01 -56.24 -28.68
CA ASN A 151 -26.71 -56.50 -30.09
C ASN A 151 -26.00 -57.84 -30.27
N VAL A 152 -25.07 -58.20 -29.39
CA VAL A 152 -24.42 -59.51 -29.39
C VAL A 152 -25.44 -60.64 -29.22
N GLN A 153 -26.40 -60.49 -28.29
CA GLN A 153 -27.47 -61.47 -28.11
C GLN A 153 -28.36 -61.59 -29.36
N LYS A 154 -28.79 -60.46 -29.94
CA LYS A 154 -29.56 -60.47 -31.19
C LYS A 154 -28.82 -61.18 -32.32
N LEU A 155 -27.53 -60.92 -32.48
CA LEU A 155 -26.70 -61.58 -33.48
C LEU A 155 -26.60 -63.09 -33.22
N LYS A 156 -26.40 -63.52 -31.97
CA LYS A 156 -26.41 -64.94 -31.60
C LYS A 156 -27.73 -65.61 -31.93
N THR A 157 -28.86 -64.99 -31.58
CA THR A 157 -30.20 -65.52 -31.87
C THR A 157 -30.47 -65.59 -33.37
N ALA A 158 -30.08 -64.55 -34.14
CA ALA A 158 -30.22 -64.56 -35.59
C ALA A 158 -29.40 -65.67 -36.24
N LEU A 159 -28.18 -65.89 -35.75
CA LEU A 159 -27.29 -66.94 -36.24
C LEU A 159 -27.83 -68.33 -35.92
N GLN A 160 -28.36 -68.56 -34.71
CA GLN A 160 -29.05 -69.81 -34.36
C GLN A 160 -30.28 -70.06 -35.25
N LYS A 161 -31.14 -69.06 -35.43
CA LYS A 161 -32.32 -69.19 -36.31
C LYS A 161 -31.93 -69.50 -37.75
N LEU A 162 -30.87 -68.89 -38.25
CA LEU A 162 -30.36 -69.16 -39.60
C LEU A 162 -29.82 -70.60 -39.69
N GLN A 163 -29.12 -71.08 -38.67
CA GLN A 163 -28.65 -72.47 -38.62
C GLN A 163 -29.80 -73.46 -38.58
N GLU A 164 -30.83 -73.23 -37.75
CA GLU A 164 -32.04 -74.05 -37.68
C GLU A 164 -32.80 -74.06 -39.00
N SER A 165 -33.04 -72.87 -39.58
CA SER A 165 -33.73 -72.75 -40.87
C SER A 165 -32.98 -73.45 -42.00
N ASN A 166 -31.64 -73.36 -42.02
CA ASN A 166 -30.85 -74.08 -43.01
C ASN A 166 -30.94 -75.59 -42.81
N LYS A 167 -30.94 -76.07 -41.56
CA LYS A 167 -31.10 -77.49 -41.25
C LYS A 167 -32.47 -78.01 -41.70
N GLU A 168 -33.55 -77.29 -41.39
CA GLU A 168 -34.89 -77.64 -41.84
C GLU A 168 -35.01 -77.66 -43.37
N LEU A 169 -34.39 -76.69 -44.05
CA LEU A 169 -34.41 -76.63 -45.51
C LEU A 169 -33.70 -77.86 -46.12
N ILE A 170 -32.56 -78.25 -45.55
CA ILE A 170 -31.83 -79.45 -45.97
C ILE A 170 -32.68 -80.70 -45.74
N GLU A 171 -33.31 -80.84 -44.57
CA GLU A 171 -34.18 -81.99 -44.27
C GLU A 171 -35.40 -82.06 -45.21
N ARG A 172 -36.03 -80.92 -45.54
CA ARG A 172 -37.12 -80.87 -46.53
C ARG A 172 -36.65 -81.25 -47.93
N LEU A 173 -35.52 -80.69 -48.37
CA LEU A 173 -34.91 -81.03 -49.66
C LEU A 173 -34.58 -82.52 -49.73
N GLU A 174 -34.01 -83.09 -48.68
CA GLU A 174 -33.69 -84.51 -48.60
C GLU A 174 -34.97 -85.37 -48.70
N LYS A 175 -36.03 -84.98 -47.98
CA LYS A 175 -37.32 -85.66 -48.07
C LYS A 175 -37.95 -85.54 -49.45
N ASP A 176 -37.95 -84.35 -50.05
CA ASP A 176 -38.49 -84.12 -51.39
C ASP A 176 -37.71 -84.88 -52.47
N ILE A 177 -36.38 -85.01 -52.34
CA ILE A 177 -35.53 -85.84 -53.21
C ILE A 177 -35.91 -87.33 -53.06
N ASN A 178 -36.14 -87.79 -51.83
CA ASN A 178 -36.50 -89.19 -51.57
C ASN A 178 -37.93 -89.53 -51.99
N ASP A 179 -38.88 -88.59 -51.89
CA ASP A 179 -40.26 -88.73 -52.36
C ASP A 179 -40.44 -88.41 -53.86
N LEU A 180 -39.42 -87.84 -54.51
CA LEU A 180 -39.45 -87.50 -55.94
C LEU A 180 -39.82 -88.69 -56.83
N PRO A 181 -39.28 -89.90 -56.65
CA PRO A 181 -39.65 -91.05 -57.47
C PRO A 181 -41.14 -91.37 -57.35
N ASN A 182 -41.70 -91.34 -56.14
CA ASN A 182 -43.11 -91.64 -55.90
C ASN A 182 -44.02 -90.58 -56.56
N LYS A 183 -43.68 -89.29 -56.43
CA LYS A 183 -44.44 -88.18 -57.03
C LYS A 183 -44.40 -88.15 -58.55
N ILE A 184 -43.32 -88.61 -59.18
CA ILE A 184 -43.22 -88.70 -60.64
C ILE A 184 -44.25 -89.69 -61.21
N PHE A 185 -44.67 -90.69 -60.42
CA PHE A 185 -45.64 -91.69 -60.84
C PHE A 185 -47.08 -91.43 -60.38
N GLU A 186 -47.34 -90.50 -59.46
CA GLU A 186 -48.71 -90.15 -59.02
C GLU A 186 -49.58 -89.54 -60.14
N ASN A 187 -49.00 -88.76 -61.06
CA ASN A 187 -49.75 -88.13 -62.17
C ASN A 187 -49.98 -89.05 -63.39
N LEU A 188 -49.57 -90.32 -63.33
CA LEU A 188 -49.77 -91.30 -64.40
C LEU A 188 -51.01 -92.21 -64.17
N GLY A 189 -51.71 -92.06 -63.04
CA GLY A 189 -52.82 -92.95 -62.64
C GLY A 189 -54.24 -92.47 -62.92
N ASP A 190 -54.47 -91.20 -63.27
CA ASP A 190 -55.81 -90.57 -63.21
C ASP A 190 -56.55 -90.42 -64.56
N SER A 191 -56.15 -91.14 -65.61
CA SER A 191 -56.75 -91.03 -66.95
C SER A 191 -57.73 -92.15 -67.34
N SER A 192 -58.26 -92.96 -66.41
CA SER A 192 -59.03 -94.16 -66.79
C SER A 192 -60.42 -94.38 -66.18
N GLU A 193 -61.05 -93.44 -65.47
CA GLU A 193 -62.44 -93.67 -65.00
C GLU A 193 -63.26 -92.36 -64.89
N SER A 194 -64.07 -92.02 -65.91
CA SER A 194 -65.28 -91.17 -65.79
C SER A 194 -66.00 -90.96 -67.14
N GLN A 195 -66.54 -92.01 -67.77
CA GLN A 195 -67.66 -91.87 -68.74
C GLN A 195 -68.55 -93.11 -68.74
N GLU A 196 -69.39 -93.25 -67.72
CA GLU A 196 -70.62 -94.04 -67.83
C GLU A 196 -71.71 -93.39 -66.98
N GLN A 197 -72.94 -93.41 -67.50
CA GLN A 197 -74.21 -92.89 -66.96
C GLN A 197 -74.60 -91.45 -67.32
N ILE A 198 -75.24 -91.28 -68.49
CA ILE A 198 -76.57 -90.61 -68.60
C ILE A 198 -77.38 -91.28 -69.73
N GLN A 199 -78.34 -92.15 -69.37
CA GLN A 199 -79.53 -92.47 -70.18
C GLN A 199 -80.76 -92.30 -69.30
N LYS A 200 -81.63 -91.34 -69.64
CA LYS A 200 -83.10 -91.44 -69.66
C LYS A 200 -83.70 -90.14 -70.18
#